data_AF-A0A452Y8W4-F1
#
_entry.id   AF-A0A452Y8W4-F1
#
_cell.length_a   1.000
_cell.length_b   1.000
_cell.length_c   1.000
_cell.angle_alpha   90.00
_cell.angle_beta   90.00
_cell.angle_gamma   90.00
#
_symmetry.space_group_name_H-M   'P 1'
#
loop_
_entity.id
_entity.type
_entity.pdbx_description
1 polymer ?
#
loop_
_entity_poly.entity_id
_entity_poly.type
_entity_poly.pdbx_seq_one_letter_code
_entity_poly.pdbx_strand_id
1 'polypeptide(L)' 'AANGGADGDEPSYDSMKDQARKPLQSNDPGWKYGYWHAPPQRKSVVCNLCGKITPGWIKRHKEHLAGLTGDVIG' A
#
# COMPACT_ATOMS: atom_id res chain seq x y z
N ALA A 1 20.29 40.66 9.03
CA ALA A 1 19.65 39.57 9.81
C ALA A 1 19.04 38.60 8.81
N ALA A 2 19.42 37.33 8.86
CA ALA A 2 18.91 36.30 7.95
C ALA A 2 17.43 36.02 8.29
N ASN A 3 16.56 36.06 7.27
CA ASN A 3 15.17 35.64 7.43
C ASN A 3 15.10 34.13 7.11
N GLY A 4 14.50 33.40 8.05
CA GLY A 4 14.57 31.95 8.17
C GLY A 4 13.88 31.21 7.03
N GLY A 5 14.53 30.14 6.59
CA GLY A 5 13.90 29.09 5.79
C GLY A 5 12.83 28.38 6.61
N ALA A 6 11.70 28.15 5.96
CA ALA A 6 10.68 27.22 6.40
C ALA A 6 10.32 26.33 5.20
N ASP A 7 11.35 25.70 4.64
CA ASP A 7 11.23 24.50 3.81
C ASP A 7 10.78 23.36 4.74
N GLY A 8 9.51 23.40 5.11
CA GLY A 8 8.83 22.31 5.79
C GLY A 8 8.61 21.18 4.79
N ASP A 9 9.61 20.31 4.67
CA ASP A 9 9.46 18.93 4.23
C ASP A 9 8.40 18.26 5.12
N GLU A 10 7.12 18.46 4.79
CA GLU A 10 6.03 17.60 5.27
C GLU A 10 6.43 16.22 4.76
N PRO A 11 6.72 15.24 5.63
CA PRO A 11 7.05 13.92 5.13
C PRO A 11 5.78 13.41 4.49
N SER A 12 5.66 13.60 3.17
CA SER A 12 4.58 13.09 2.33
C SER A 12 4.21 11.72 2.88
N TYR A 13 3.05 11.62 3.54
CA TYR A 13 2.69 10.44 4.31
C TYR A 13 2.47 9.28 3.32
N ASP A 14 3.58 8.66 2.94
CA ASP A 14 3.62 7.55 2.02
C ASP A 14 3.19 6.33 2.80
N SER A 15 1.88 6.10 2.80
CA SER A 15 1.24 4.94 3.43
C SER A 15 1.86 3.60 2.99
N MET A 16 2.58 3.58 1.86
CA MET A 16 3.34 2.45 1.33
C MET A 16 4.69 2.21 2.03
N LYS A 17 5.29 3.26 2.61
CA LYS A 17 6.56 3.22 3.35
C LYS A 17 6.35 2.92 4.83
N ASP A 18 5.13 3.10 5.32
CA ASP A 18 4.76 2.79 6.69
C ASP A 18 4.75 1.27 6.92
N GLN A 19 5.77 0.81 7.66
CA GLN A 19 5.93 -0.60 8.01
C GLN A 19 4.76 -1.12 8.87
N ALA A 20 3.98 -0.25 9.53
CA ALA A 20 2.78 -0.64 10.27
C ALA A 20 1.57 -0.91 9.37
N ARG A 21 1.63 -0.51 8.08
CA ARG A 21 0.65 -0.89 7.04
C ARG A 21 0.97 -2.23 6.36
N LYS A 22 2.00 -2.97 6.75
CA LYS A 22 2.24 -4.34 6.28
C LYS A 22 2.67 -5.25 7.42
N PRO A 23 2.64 -6.58 7.26
CA PRO A 23 3.14 -7.47 8.30
C PRO A 23 4.66 -7.34 8.39
N LEU A 24 5.17 -7.03 9.58
CA LEU A 24 6.62 -6.90 9.86
C LEU A 24 7.46 -8.10 9.39
N GLN A 25 6.87 -9.29 9.34
CA GLN A 25 7.52 -10.54 8.94
C GLN A 25 7.06 -11.10 7.58
N SER A 26 6.32 -10.34 6.78
CA SER A 26 5.87 -10.86 5.48
C SER A 26 6.85 -10.52 4.36
N ASN A 27 7.43 -11.55 3.76
CA ASN A 27 8.24 -11.46 2.55
C ASN A 27 7.40 -11.71 1.28
N ASP A 28 6.07 -11.57 1.37
CA ASP A 28 5.18 -11.82 0.24
C ASP A 28 5.28 -10.64 -0.77
N PRO A 29 5.56 -10.91 -2.06
CA PRO A 29 5.74 -9.86 -3.05
C PRO A 29 4.47 -9.06 -3.33
N GLY A 30 3.29 -9.54 -2.93
CA GLY A 30 2.03 -8.81 -3.04
C GLY A 30 2.02 -7.50 -2.26
N TRP A 31 2.79 -7.39 -1.17
CA TRP A 31 2.90 -6.15 -0.39
C TRP A 31 3.61 -5.02 -1.13
N LYS A 32 4.27 -5.31 -2.25
CA LYS A 32 4.80 -4.28 -3.14
C LYS A 32 3.67 -3.47 -3.81
N TYR A 33 2.49 -4.06 -3.95
CA TYR A 33 1.36 -3.50 -4.70
C TYR A 33 0.15 -3.22 -3.82
N GLY A 34 0.24 -3.47 -2.51
CA GLY A 34 -0.85 -3.19 -1.59
C GLY A 34 -0.39 -3.07 -0.15
N TYR A 35 -1.21 -2.42 0.66
CA TYR A 35 -0.93 -2.09 2.05
C TYR A 35 -2.23 -2.19 2.86
N TRP A 36 -2.14 -2.36 4.17
CA TRP A 36 -3.30 -2.40 5.05
C TRP A 36 -4.02 -1.06 5.08
N HIS A 37 -5.35 -1.13 4.93
CA HIS A 37 -6.19 0.06 4.93
C HIS A 37 -6.20 0.79 6.27
N ALA A 38 -6.19 0.05 7.40
CA ALA A 38 -6.05 0.63 8.73
C ALA A 38 -5.62 -0.44 9.76
N PRO A 39 -4.48 -0.29 10.45
CA PRO A 39 -4.24 -0.99 11.71
C PRO A 39 -5.24 -0.47 12.78
N PRO A 40 -5.76 -1.32 13.70
CA PRO A 40 -5.48 -2.73 13.95
C PRO A 40 -6.31 -3.70 13.09
N GLN A 41 -7.22 -3.20 12.26
CA GLN A 41 -8.11 -4.01 11.43
C GLN A 41 -7.41 -4.47 10.15
N ARG A 42 -6.45 -5.39 10.33
CA ARG A 42 -5.65 -6.06 9.28
C ARG A 42 -6.47 -7.03 8.41
N LYS A 43 -7.74 -6.72 8.17
CA LYS A 43 -8.68 -7.55 7.41
C LYS A 43 -8.83 -7.08 5.97
N SER A 44 -8.35 -5.88 5.64
CA SER A 44 -8.45 -5.31 4.30
C SER A 44 -7.09 -4.80 3.80
N VAL A 45 -6.86 -5.01 2.52
CA VAL A 45 -5.67 -4.54 1.79
C VAL A 45 -6.12 -3.56 0.72
N VAL A 46 -5.55 -2.36 0.72
CA VAL A 46 -5.71 -1.38 -0.35
C VAL A 46 -4.74 -1.76 -1.45
N CYS A 47 -5.24 -1.90 -2.68
CA CYS A 47 -4.42 -2.05 -3.86
C CYS A 47 -3.87 -0.68 -4.27
N ASN A 48 -2.55 -0.54 -4.31
CA ASN A 48 -1.89 0.69 -4.74
C ASN A 48 -1.98 0.91 -6.26
N LEU A 49 -2.28 -0.14 -7.05
CA LEU A 49 -2.39 -0.02 -8.50
C LEU A 49 -3.73 0.57 -8.93
N CYS A 50 -4.83 0.19 -8.27
CA CYS A 50 -6.19 0.61 -8.67
C CYS A 50 -6.96 1.35 -7.55
N GLY A 51 -6.37 1.50 -6.36
CA GLY A 51 -7.01 2.11 -5.19
C GLY A 51 -8.11 1.25 -4.53
N LYS A 52 -8.44 0.08 -5.09
CA LYS A 52 -9.53 -0.76 -4.56
C LYS A 52 -9.14 -1.38 -3.22
N ILE A 53 -10.07 -1.33 -2.26
CA ILE A 53 -9.95 -2.02 -0.98
C ILE A 53 -10.46 -3.44 -1.16
N THR A 54 -9.57 -4.41 -1.05
CA THR A 54 -9.92 -5.82 -1.09
C THR A 54 -10.15 -6.32 0.34
N PRO A 55 -11.38 -6.76 0.70
CA PRO A 55 -11.63 -7.44 1.95
C PRO A 55 -11.06 -8.86 1.90
N GLY A 56 -10.32 -9.22 2.94
CA GLY A 56 -9.43 -10.37 2.92
C GLY A 56 -7.99 -9.94 2.69
N TRP A 57 -7.12 -10.54 3.47
CA TRP A 57 -5.66 -10.44 3.48
C TRP A 57 -4.96 -10.60 2.11
N ILE A 58 -3.63 -10.68 2.12
CA ILE A 58 -2.78 -10.71 0.91
C ILE A 58 -3.16 -11.74 -0.19
N LYS A 59 -3.77 -12.91 0.09
CA LYS A 59 -4.22 -13.82 -1.00
C LYS A 59 -5.24 -13.17 -1.92
N ARG A 60 -6.28 -12.54 -1.37
CA ARG A 60 -7.33 -11.89 -2.16
C ARG A 60 -6.76 -10.74 -2.99
N HIS A 61 -5.82 -10.02 -2.40
CA HIS A 61 -5.06 -9.00 -3.12
C HIS A 61 -4.22 -9.61 -4.25
N LYS A 62 -3.54 -10.74 -4.04
CA LYS A 62 -2.79 -11.45 -5.09
C LYS A 62 -3.70 -12.01 -6.19
N GLU A 63 -4.86 -12.56 -5.84
CA GLU A 63 -5.88 -12.98 -6.81
C GLU A 63 -6.38 -11.79 -7.63
N HIS A 64 -6.59 -10.65 -6.98
CA HIS A 64 -6.92 -9.40 -7.65
C HIS A 64 -5.80 -8.93 -8.59
N LEU A 65 -4.53 -8.96 -8.14
CA LEU A 65 -3.38 -8.63 -9.00
C LEU A 65 -3.29 -9.59 -10.19
N ALA A 66 -3.41 -10.89 -9.97
CA ALA A 66 -3.38 -11.90 -11.03
C ALA A 66 -4.54 -11.74 -12.02
N GLY A 67 -5.72 -11.33 -11.55
CA GLY A 67 -6.86 -10.97 -12.38
C GLY A 67 -6.65 -9.67 -13.17
N LEU A 68 -5.97 -8.68 -12.59
CA LEU A 68 -5.52 -7.48 -13.33
C LEU A 68 -4.49 -7.84 -14.40
N THR A 69 -3.60 -8.81 -14.15
CA THR A 69 -2.66 -9.34 -15.16
C THR A 69 -3.38 -10.18 -16.24
N GLY A 70 -4.70 -10.37 -16.15
CA GLY A 70 -5.53 -10.96 -17.20
C GLY A 70 -5.95 -9.96 -18.29
N ASP A 71 -5.82 -8.65 -18.06
CA ASP A 71 -6.03 -7.60 -19.06
C ASP A 71 -4.70 -7.26 -19.78
N VAL A 72 -4.08 -8.27 -20.39
CA VAL A 72 -3.17 -8.02 -21.51
C VAL A 72 -4.06 -7.85 -22.72
N ILE A 73 -4.39 -6.59 -23.03
CA ILE A 73 -4.96 -6.22 -24.33
C ILE A 73 -3.89 -6.56 -25.37
N GLY A 74 -4.12 -7.63 -26.12
CA GLY A 74 -3.44 -7.91 -27.39
C GLY A 74 -3.97 -7.03 -28.50
#